data_AF-A0AAD8EBG4-F1
#
_entry.id   AF-A0AAD8EBG4-F1
#
_cell.length_a   1.000
_cell.length_b   1.000
_cell.length_c   1.000
_cell.angle_alpha   90.00
_cell.angle_beta   90.00
_cell.angle_gamma   90.00
#
_symmetry.space_group_name_H-M   'P 1'
#
loop_
_entity.id
_entity.type
_entity.pdbx_description
1 polymer ?
#
loop_
_entity_poly.entity_id
_entity_poly.type
_entity_poly.pdbx_seq_one_letter_code
_entity_poly.pdbx_strand_id
1 'polypeptide(L)'
;MKTVMQARGLSIEDAQDLCGNSASLSYWQEHEAECRRNLNDPNIWKNVRCLYNTSIIAGAEPQLVRFTGMIQDMYDTEMYMEQYELRDSVTSQTRIENGKYRDVSTCNENEDIVEDSVHMKSGERQGFCCISIPAVNNWARQMLHKQESVHAENKQRESDTSGEPSAKRFCPTFHPAQQSATQDIQVRLPLADTQATVCYVMVYDSDLTLSMNEMIEVVGFVSMRKNDEDNMDTDDFTNFLDGPSSAIPRLHAVAINKLRHCNPLLQEVKDEIMADANKIRQELQFVLSQALLGDRLAADYLICHLISTVYQRSDMLTLGQLCLNFFKVPVIDDYSKKLYSLLEKILTKSHYEALTLDNLNKSRFTPKKNYDKNILLSGKLQLSANTHLVLDETCMDSGKLDDTGVRNVAALQVLIMQQKVDYDFNFYPVEIHANVPVLILSEGRSFLSVIQDDFVNLRIQNGSKTSASDLHLMLVLARLISLSKGETVLSQESWRFASNMEEQRKKRMEIQHSS
;
A
#
# COMPACT_ATOMS: atom_id res chain seq x y z
N MET A 1 -21.52 -5.07 -29.84
CA MET A 1 -22.30 -3.91 -29.38
C MET A 1 -23.64 -3.79 -30.11
N LYS A 2 -23.74 -3.19 -31.33
CA LYS A 2 -25.05 -2.95 -31.99
C LYS A 2 -25.93 -4.19 -32.26
N THR A 3 -25.33 -5.33 -32.64
CA THR A 3 -26.10 -6.52 -33.06
C THR A 3 -26.70 -7.33 -31.90
N VAL A 4 -26.10 -7.25 -30.70
CA VAL A 4 -26.64 -7.87 -29.47
C VAL A 4 -27.60 -6.92 -28.75
N MET A 5 -27.34 -5.60 -28.82
CA MET A 5 -28.20 -4.55 -28.27
C MET A 5 -29.60 -4.50 -28.90
N GLN A 6 -29.72 -4.78 -30.20
CA GLN A 6 -31.02 -4.84 -30.88
C GLN A 6 -31.88 -6.06 -30.51
N ALA A 7 -31.28 -7.13 -29.97
CA ALA A 7 -32.02 -8.35 -29.62
C ALA A 7 -32.67 -8.30 -28.23
N ARG A 8 -32.24 -7.39 -27.34
CA ARG A 8 -32.72 -7.28 -25.94
C ARG A 8 -33.30 -5.92 -25.55
N GLY A 9 -33.28 -4.92 -26.44
CA GLY A 9 -33.85 -3.59 -26.16
C GLY A 9 -33.14 -2.83 -25.03
N LEU A 10 -31.86 -3.14 -24.77
CA LEU A 10 -31.04 -2.52 -23.73
C LEU A 10 -30.21 -1.38 -24.33
N SER A 11 -30.19 -0.24 -23.64
CA SER A 11 -29.40 0.94 -23.98
C SER A 11 -27.90 0.73 -23.70
N ILE A 12 -27.05 1.66 -24.16
CA ILE A 12 -25.61 1.66 -23.85
C ILE A 12 -25.38 1.85 -22.34
N GLU A 13 -26.26 2.59 -21.67
CA GLU A 13 -26.24 2.82 -20.22
C GLU A 13 -26.55 1.52 -19.45
N ASP A 14 -27.50 0.71 -19.93
CA ASP A 14 -27.84 -0.59 -19.31
C ASP A 14 -26.66 -1.59 -19.40
N ALA A 15 -25.88 -1.55 -20.49
CA ALA A 15 -24.71 -2.42 -20.66
C ALA A 15 -23.52 -2.01 -19.77
N GLN A 16 -23.41 -0.72 -19.42
CA GLN A 16 -22.39 -0.21 -18.50
C GLN A 16 -22.69 -0.62 -17.05
N ASP A 17 -23.96 -0.71 -16.67
CA ASP A 17 -24.37 -1.15 -15.33
C ASP A 17 -24.21 -2.67 -15.14
N LEU A 18 -24.54 -3.45 -16.18
CA LEU A 18 -24.44 -4.91 -16.22
C LEU A 18 -23.00 -5.47 -16.12
N CYS A 19 -21.98 -4.67 -16.45
CA CYS A 19 -20.58 -5.09 -16.35
C CYS A 19 -19.82 -4.44 -15.18
N GLY A 20 -20.45 -3.50 -14.47
CA GLY A 20 -19.79 -2.64 -13.47
C GLY A 20 -20.32 -2.81 -12.04
N ASN A 21 -21.62 -2.63 -11.80
CA ASN A 21 -22.17 -2.60 -10.44
C ASN A 21 -23.15 -3.72 -10.11
N SER A 22 -23.85 -4.24 -11.12
CA SER A 22 -24.87 -5.29 -10.97
C SER A 22 -24.51 -6.56 -11.72
N ALA A 23 -23.25 -6.71 -12.15
CA ALA A 23 -22.77 -7.91 -12.80
C ALA A 23 -22.89 -9.09 -11.83
N SER A 24 -23.85 -9.97 -12.04
CA SER A 24 -23.85 -11.26 -11.35
C SER A 24 -22.62 -12.05 -11.79
N LEU A 25 -22.13 -12.93 -10.92
CA LEU A 25 -21.01 -13.78 -11.26
C LEU A 25 -21.31 -14.66 -12.49
N SER A 26 -22.54 -15.15 -12.62
CA SER A 26 -22.98 -15.92 -13.79
C SER A 26 -22.88 -15.11 -15.09
N TYR A 27 -23.36 -13.86 -15.09
CA TYR A 27 -23.26 -12.98 -16.24
C TYR A 27 -21.79 -12.70 -16.61
N TRP A 28 -20.95 -12.45 -15.60
CA TRP A 28 -19.51 -12.23 -15.81
C TRP A 28 -18.84 -13.44 -16.45
N GLN A 29 -19.12 -14.65 -15.95
CA GLN A 29 -18.54 -15.89 -16.49
C GLN A 29 -18.92 -16.10 -17.97
N GLU A 30 -20.14 -15.74 -18.37
CA GLU A 30 -20.59 -15.82 -19.78
C GLU A 30 -19.99 -14.73 -20.69
N HIS A 31 -19.70 -13.55 -20.15
CA HIS A 31 -19.30 -12.35 -20.91
C HIS A 31 -17.93 -11.79 -20.51
N GLU A 32 -17.03 -12.64 -19.99
CA GLU A 32 -15.80 -12.24 -19.32
C GLU A 32 -14.94 -11.29 -20.16
N ALA A 33 -14.73 -11.60 -21.45
CA ALA A 33 -13.90 -10.80 -22.34
C ALA A 33 -14.48 -9.41 -22.65
N GLU A 34 -15.80 -9.24 -22.58
CA GLU A 34 -16.46 -7.94 -22.73
C GLU A 34 -16.39 -7.14 -21.43
N CYS A 35 -16.70 -7.79 -20.31
CA CYS A 35 -16.67 -7.13 -19.00
C CYS A 35 -15.27 -6.64 -18.64
N ARG A 36 -14.22 -7.46 -18.89
CA ARG A 36 -12.82 -7.04 -18.73
C ARG A 36 -12.45 -5.84 -19.60
N ARG A 37 -12.92 -5.77 -20.84
CA ARG A 37 -12.68 -4.62 -21.73
C ARG A 37 -13.35 -3.36 -21.22
N ASN A 38 -14.54 -3.47 -20.64
CA ASN A 38 -15.26 -2.32 -20.07
C ASN A 38 -14.54 -1.76 -18.83
N LEU A 39 -13.91 -2.60 -18.01
CA LEU A 39 -13.10 -2.15 -16.87
C LEU A 39 -11.85 -1.33 -17.26
N ASN A 40 -11.48 -1.28 -18.54
CA ASN A 40 -10.45 -0.35 -19.01
C ASN A 40 -10.91 1.11 -19.01
N ASP A 41 -12.21 1.39 -18.93
CA ASP A 41 -12.74 2.74 -18.77
C ASP A 41 -12.63 3.18 -17.30
N PRO A 42 -11.86 4.25 -16.98
CA PRO A 42 -11.70 4.74 -15.61
C PRO A 42 -13.01 5.14 -14.94
N ASN A 43 -14.04 5.53 -15.70
CA ASN A 43 -15.35 5.89 -15.14
C ASN A 43 -16.09 4.65 -14.64
N ILE A 44 -16.08 3.57 -15.43
CA ILE A 44 -16.69 2.28 -15.03
C ILE A 44 -15.95 1.74 -13.81
N TRP A 45 -14.61 1.76 -13.84
CA TRP A 45 -13.78 1.33 -12.72
C TRP A 45 -14.11 2.07 -11.40
N LYS A 46 -14.17 3.41 -11.45
CA LYS A 46 -14.51 4.24 -10.28
C LYS A 46 -15.95 4.02 -9.82
N ASN A 47 -16.84 3.65 -10.73
CA ASN A 47 -18.23 3.37 -10.43
C ASN A 47 -18.44 2.07 -9.67
N VAL A 48 -17.51 1.10 -9.73
CA VAL A 48 -17.55 -0.14 -8.96
C VAL A 48 -17.53 0.16 -7.47
N ARG A 49 -18.46 -0.46 -6.75
CA ARG A 49 -18.67 -0.25 -5.31
C ARG A 49 -17.42 -0.59 -4.50
N CYS A 50 -17.03 0.29 -3.59
CA CYS A 50 -15.86 0.04 -2.76
C CYS A 50 -16.13 -0.96 -1.63
N LEU A 51 -15.17 -1.85 -1.36
CA LEU A 51 -15.25 -2.88 -0.32
C LEU A 51 -15.49 -2.26 1.07
N TYR A 52 -14.85 -1.11 1.36
CA TYR A 52 -14.95 -0.41 2.64
C TYR A 52 -16.39 -0.02 3.04
N ASN A 53 -17.28 0.14 2.05
CA ASN A 53 -18.67 0.59 2.23
C ASN A 53 -19.69 -0.49 1.87
N THR A 54 -19.26 -1.76 1.79
CA THR A 54 -20.11 -2.88 1.38
C THR A 54 -20.38 -3.80 2.58
N SER A 55 -21.65 -4.01 2.91
CA SER A 55 -22.05 -5.03 3.87
C SER A 55 -22.06 -6.40 3.18
N ILE A 56 -21.15 -7.28 3.59
CA ILE A 56 -21.04 -8.63 3.04
C ILE A 56 -21.77 -9.58 3.99
N ILE A 57 -22.68 -10.37 3.43
CA ILE A 57 -23.41 -11.41 4.17
C ILE A 57 -22.77 -12.75 3.79
N ALA A 58 -22.34 -13.52 4.80
CA ALA A 58 -21.74 -14.84 4.57
C ALA A 58 -22.72 -15.78 3.84
N GLY A 59 -22.27 -16.37 2.74
CA GLY A 59 -23.07 -17.23 1.86
C GLY A 59 -24.14 -16.54 1.01
N ALA A 60 -24.13 -15.20 0.91
CA ALA A 60 -24.86 -14.51 -0.16
C ALA A 60 -24.13 -14.65 -1.51
N GLU A 61 -24.80 -14.32 -2.61
CA GLU A 61 -24.16 -14.30 -3.93
C GLU A 61 -22.93 -13.37 -3.95
N PRO A 62 -21.82 -13.78 -4.59
CA PRO A 62 -20.63 -12.95 -4.70
C PRO A 62 -20.94 -11.61 -5.37
N GLN A 63 -20.52 -10.52 -4.73
CA GLN A 63 -20.74 -9.17 -5.24
C GLN A 63 -19.48 -8.62 -5.87
N LEU A 64 -19.61 -7.92 -7.00
CA LEU A 64 -18.48 -7.23 -7.62
C LEU A 64 -18.15 -5.96 -6.81
N VAL A 65 -16.91 -5.88 -6.33
CA VAL A 65 -16.42 -4.78 -5.51
C VAL A 65 -15.02 -4.36 -5.92
N ARG A 66 -14.66 -3.13 -5.55
CA ARG A 66 -13.34 -2.53 -5.72
C ARG A 66 -12.65 -2.43 -4.36
N PHE A 67 -11.37 -2.80 -4.31
CA PHE A 67 -10.52 -2.68 -3.13
C PHE A 67 -9.20 -2.01 -3.49
N THR A 68 -8.80 -1.00 -2.71
CA THR A 68 -7.50 -0.35 -2.85
C THR A 68 -6.65 -0.68 -1.64
N GLY A 69 -5.47 -1.24 -1.84
CA GLY A 69 -4.63 -1.72 -0.74
C GLY A 69 -3.16 -1.87 -1.10
N MET A 70 -2.42 -2.48 -0.17
CA MET A 70 -1.02 -2.84 -0.29
C MET A 70 -0.87 -4.35 -0.05
N ILE A 71 -0.02 -5.00 -0.85
CA ILE A 71 0.30 -6.42 -0.68
C ILE A 71 1.18 -6.61 0.56
N GLN A 72 0.70 -7.39 1.51
CA GLN A 72 1.32 -7.65 2.81
C GLN A 72 1.96 -9.03 2.92
N ASP A 73 1.38 -10.05 2.29
CA ASP A 73 1.92 -11.42 2.22
C ASP A 73 1.59 -12.06 0.86
N MET A 74 2.43 -12.97 0.39
CA MET A 74 2.26 -13.72 -0.85
C MET A 74 2.26 -15.21 -0.53
N TYR A 75 1.26 -15.93 -1.03
CA TYR A 75 1.13 -17.38 -0.84
C TYR A 75 1.53 -18.13 -2.11
N ASP A 76 1.75 -19.43 -1.96
CA ASP A 76 2.03 -20.32 -3.07
C ASP A 76 0.82 -20.43 -4.00
N THR A 77 1.09 -20.79 -5.26
CA THR A 77 0.03 -21.06 -6.24
C THR A 77 -0.74 -22.30 -5.83
N GLU A 78 -2.07 -22.20 -5.84
CA GLU A 78 -2.98 -23.30 -5.57
C GLU A 78 -3.70 -23.76 -6.85
N MET A 79 -3.92 -25.07 -6.94
CA MET A 79 -4.73 -25.69 -8.00
C MET A 79 -6.21 -25.65 -7.59
N TYR A 80 -7.10 -25.39 -8.54
CA TYR A 80 -8.54 -25.46 -8.30
C TYR A 80 -9.27 -26.07 -9.51
N MET A 81 -10.51 -26.50 -9.31
CA MET A 81 -11.37 -26.98 -10.39
C MET A 81 -11.91 -25.78 -11.18
N GLU A 82 -11.30 -25.47 -12.32
CA GLU A 82 -11.77 -24.38 -13.20
C GLU A 82 -13.11 -24.73 -13.84
N GLN A 83 -13.27 -25.98 -14.25
CA GLN A 83 -14.48 -26.52 -14.84
C GLN A 83 -14.69 -27.94 -14.30
N TYR A 84 -15.90 -28.24 -13.82
CA TYR A 84 -16.26 -29.56 -13.30
C TYR A 84 -17.66 -29.96 -13.76
N GLU A 85 -17.90 -31.26 -13.87
CA GLU A 85 -19.20 -31.82 -14.24
C GLU A 85 -19.93 -32.28 -12.98
N LEU A 86 -21.19 -31.88 -12.86
CA LEU A 86 -22.11 -32.32 -11.82
C LEU A 86 -23.10 -33.31 -12.39
N ARG A 87 -23.46 -34.32 -11.61
CA ARG A 87 -24.51 -35.29 -11.95
C ARG A 87 -25.58 -35.31 -10.86
N ASP A 88 -26.83 -35.11 -11.28
CA ASP A 88 -27.97 -35.28 -10.39
C ASP A 88 -28.20 -36.77 -10.12
N SER A 89 -28.12 -37.16 -8.84
CA SER A 89 -28.29 -38.53 -8.35
C SER A 89 -29.68 -39.11 -8.61
N VAL A 90 -30.71 -38.26 -8.77
CA VAL A 90 -32.10 -38.65 -9.01
C VAL A 90 -32.42 -38.69 -10.50
N THR A 91 -32.04 -37.67 -11.26
CA THR A 91 -32.40 -37.55 -12.69
C THR A 91 -31.34 -38.10 -13.64
N SER A 92 -30.13 -38.38 -13.15
CA SER A 92 -28.94 -38.73 -13.95
C SER A 92 -28.58 -37.70 -15.02
N GLN A 93 -29.15 -36.48 -14.95
CA GLN A 93 -28.76 -35.39 -15.83
C GLN A 93 -27.41 -34.82 -15.38
N THR A 94 -26.60 -34.39 -16.34
CA THR A 94 -25.33 -33.73 -16.05
C THR A 94 -25.33 -32.29 -16.50
N ARG A 95 -24.59 -31.45 -15.77
CA ARG A 95 -24.32 -30.06 -16.12
C ARG A 95 -22.87 -29.72 -15.84
N ILE A 96 -22.34 -28.80 -16.63
CA ILE A 96 -20.98 -28.28 -16.46
C ILE A 96 -21.06 -26.99 -15.67
N GLU A 97 -20.24 -26.86 -14.64
CA GLU A 97 -20.13 -25.66 -13.83
C GLU A 97 -18.73 -25.05 -13.92
N ASN A 98 -18.67 -23.72 -13.70
CA ASN A 98 -17.44 -22.94 -13.75
C ASN A 98 -17.02 -22.53 -12.33
N GLY A 99 -15.84 -23.02 -11.90
CA GLY A 99 -15.30 -22.75 -10.57
C GLY A 99 -14.50 -21.45 -10.44
N LYS A 100 -14.36 -20.66 -11.52
CA LYS A 100 -13.69 -19.35 -11.43
C LYS A 100 -14.42 -18.39 -10.51
N TYR A 101 -13.62 -17.62 -9.79
CA TYR A 101 -14.05 -16.55 -8.91
C TYR A 101 -14.91 -17.00 -7.71
N ARG A 102 -14.67 -18.22 -7.20
CA ARG A 102 -15.34 -18.78 -6.03
C ARG A 102 -14.37 -19.52 -5.12
N ASP A 103 -14.70 -19.59 -3.83
CA ASP A 103 -13.94 -20.34 -2.84
C ASP A 103 -14.28 -21.83 -2.81
N VAL A 104 -15.54 -22.17 -3.09
CA VAL A 104 -16.11 -23.52 -2.95
C VAL A 104 -16.88 -23.86 -4.21
N SER A 105 -16.74 -25.11 -4.66
CA SER A 105 -17.55 -25.68 -5.74
C SER A 105 -19.02 -25.68 -5.33
N THR A 106 -19.90 -25.23 -6.22
CA THR A 106 -21.34 -25.20 -5.96
C THR A 106 -21.95 -26.53 -6.35
N CYS A 107 -22.53 -27.22 -5.37
CA CYS A 107 -23.23 -28.49 -5.54
C CYS A 107 -24.58 -28.40 -4.85
N ASN A 108 -25.66 -28.80 -5.53
CA ASN A 108 -26.96 -28.94 -4.86
C ASN A 108 -26.98 -30.23 -4.03
N GLU A 109 -27.91 -30.35 -3.07
CA GLU A 109 -28.01 -31.51 -2.15
C GLU A 109 -28.11 -32.88 -2.85
N ASN A 110 -28.62 -32.92 -4.09
CA ASN A 110 -28.79 -34.16 -4.87
C ASN A 110 -27.76 -34.31 -6.00
N GLU A 111 -26.77 -33.44 -6.09
CA GLU A 111 -25.76 -33.48 -7.13
C GLU A 111 -24.42 -33.96 -6.56
N ASP A 112 -23.68 -34.70 -7.39
CA ASP A 112 -22.32 -35.15 -7.07
C ASP A 112 -21.35 -34.70 -8.17
N ILE A 113 -20.12 -34.37 -7.79
CA ILE A 113 -19.04 -34.05 -8.74
C ILE A 113 -18.57 -35.34 -9.42
N VAL A 114 -18.52 -35.33 -10.75
CA VAL A 114 -18.00 -36.44 -11.54
C VAL A 114 -16.47 -36.33 -11.62
N GLU A 115 -15.77 -37.06 -10.76
CA GLU A 115 -14.30 -37.01 -10.64
C GLU A 115 -13.57 -37.38 -11.94
N ASP A 116 -14.03 -38.42 -12.66
CA ASP A 116 -13.41 -38.92 -13.89
C ASP A 116 -13.97 -38.29 -15.18
N SER A 117 -14.51 -37.07 -15.11
CA SER A 117 -15.08 -36.42 -16.29
C SER A 117 -13.99 -35.96 -17.27
N VAL A 118 -14.19 -36.23 -18.57
CA VAL A 118 -13.38 -35.66 -19.66
C VAL A 118 -13.54 -34.14 -19.79
N HIS A 119 -14.55 -33.57 -19.16
CA HIS A 119 -14.83 -32.13 -19.13
C HIS A 119 -14.21 -31.43 -17.90
N MET A 120 -13.55 -32.17 -17.02
CA MET A 120 -12.83 -31.61 -15.86
C MET A 120 -11.61 -30.83 -16.33
N LYS A 121 -11.50 -29.57 -15.90
CA LYS A 121 -10.34 -28.71 -16.17
C LYS A 121 -9.81 -28.15 -14.87
N SER A 122 -8.52 -28.36 -14.62
CA SER A 122 -7.82 -27.71 -13.51
C SER A 122 -7.30 -26.35 -13.93
N GLY A 123 -7.33 -25.39 -13.01
CA GLY A 123 -6.72 -24.08 -13.14
C GLY A 123 -5.79 -23.79 -11.98
N GLU A 124 -4.98 -22.76 -12.13
CA GLU A 124 -4.06 -22.24 -11.10
C GLU A 124 -4.53 -20.86 -10.66
N ARG A 125 -4.36 -20.56 -9.37
CA ARG A 125 -4.53 -19.20 -8.83
C ARG A 125 -3.56 -18.96 -7.69
N GLN A 126 -3.13 -17.72 -7.51
CA GLN A 126 -2.23 -17.32 -6.44
C GLN A 126 -2.97 -16.44 -5.42
N GLY A 127 -2.78 -16.75 -4.14
CA GLY A 127 -3.33 -15.97 -3.03
C GLY A 127 -2.40 -14.86 -2.56
N PHE A 128 -2.97 -13.71 -2.22
CA PHE A 128 -2.26 -12.56 -1.64
C PHE A 128 -2.99 -12.06 -0.40
N CYS A 129 -2.28 -11.80 0.69
CA CYS A 129 -2.83 -11.03 1.81
C CYS A 129 -2.64 -9.55 1.50
N CYS A 130 -3.72 -8.80 1.38
CA CYS A 130 -3.69 -7.36 1.16
C CYS A 130 -4.28 -6.61 2.35
N ILE A 131 -3.72 -5.45 2.63
CA ILE A 131 -4.20 -4.55 3.70
C ILE A 131 -4.51 -3.18 3.13
N SER A 132 -5.36 -2.41 3.82
CA SER A 132 -5.48 -0.97 3.54
C SER A 132 -4.10 -0.31 3.62
N ILE A 133 -3.81 0.62 2.70
CA ILE A 133 -2.49 1.25 2.60
C ILE A 133 -2.09 1.88 3.95
N PRO A 134 -0.98 1.47 4.58
CA PRO A 134 -0.57 2.02 5.86
C PRO A 134 -0.20 3.50 5.76
N ALA A 135 -0.25 4.20 6.91
CA ALA A 135 0.27 5.56 7.08
C ALA A 135 -0.39 6.64 6.19
N VAL A 136 -1.59 6.39 5.64
CA VAL A 136 -2.33 7.40 4.88
C VAL A 136 -2.83 8.51 5.83
N ASN A 137 -2.47 9.75 5.51
CA ASN A 137 -2.83 10.91 6.34
C ASN A 137 -4.32 11.22 6.27
N ASN A 138 -4.83 11.82 7.35
CA ASN A 138 -6.26 12.01 7.58
C ASN A 138 -6.96 12.78 6.44
N TRP A 139 -6.34 13.82 5.88
CA TRP A 139 -6.96 14.59 4.79
C TRP A 139 -7.15 13.72 3.54
N ALA A 140 -6.18 12.86 3.21
CA ALA A 140 -6.25 11.99 2.04
C ALA A 140 -7.32 10.91 2.25
N ARG A 141 -7.35 10.28 3.44
CA ARG A 141 -8.40 9.32 3.81
C ARG A 141 -9.79 9.95 3.73
N GLN A 142 -9.98 11.13 4.30
CA GLN A 142 -11.26 11.84 4.26
C GLN A 142 -11.70 12.20 2.83
N MET A 143 -10.77 12.59 1.96
CA MET A 143 -11.09 12.88 0.56
C MET A 143 -11.51 11.62 -0.21
N LEU A 144 -10.84 10.49 0.02
CA LEU A 144 -11.26 9.20 -0.55
C LEU A 144 -12.68 8.84 -0.13
N HIS A 145 -12.98 8.93 1.17
CA HIS A 145 -14.32 8.65 1.70
C HIS A 145 -15.38 9.60 1.11
N LYS A 146 -15.05 10.89 0.94
CA LYS A 146 -15.96 11.87 0.31
C LYS A 146 -16.20 11.58 -1.17
N GLN A 147 -15.17 11.22 -1.92
CA GLN A 147 -15.31 10.84 -3.32
C GLN A 147 -16.25 9.63 -3.44
N GLU A 148 -16.10 8.64 -2.56
CA GLU A 148 -16.96 7.47 -2.52
C GLU A 148 -18.41 7.80 -2.11
N SER A 149 -18.62 8.71 -1.15
CA SER A 149 -19.97 9.09 -0.71
C SER A 149 -20.73 9.91 -1.77
N VAL A 150 -20.05 10.83 -2.47
CA VAL A 150 -20.66 11.62 -3.56
C VAL A 150 -21.10 10.71 -4.71
N HIS A 151 -20.29 9.70 -5.05
CA HIS A 151 -20.68 8.71 -6.06
C HIS A 151 -21.88 7.85 -5.60
N ALA A 152 -22.05 7.62 -4.29
CA ALA A 152 -23.22 6.93 -3.76
C ALA A 152 -24.49 7.83 -3.77
N GLU A 153 -24.37 9.12 -3.43
CA GLU A 153 -25.51 10.06 -3.35
C GLU A 153 -26.04 10.52 -4.72
N ASN A 154 -25.17 10.77 -5.70
CA ASN A 154 -25.61 11.10 -7.06
C ASN A 154 -26.46 9.97 -7.67
N LYS A 155 -26.17 8.71 -7.30
CA LYS A 155 -26.92 7.52 -7.76
C LYS A 155 -28.29 7.35 -7.12
N GLN A 156 -28.45 7.71 -5.84
CA GLN A 156 -29.79 7.71 -5.21
C GLN A 156 -30.73 8.71 -5.90
N ARG A 157 -30.21 9.86 -6.33
CA ARG A 157 -31.01 10.85 -7.06
C ARG A 157 -31.40 10.41 -8.48
N GLU A 158 -30.61 9.58 -9.14
CA GLU A 158 -30.94 9.03 -10.46
C GLU A 158 -31.95 7.87 -10.38
N SER A 159 -31.99 7.13 -9.26
CA SER A 159 -32.94 6.03 -9.02
C SER A 159 -34.27 6.45 -8.36
N ASP A 160 -34.34 7.62 -7.71
CA ASP A 160 -35.54 8.14 -7.03
C ASP A 160 -36.55 8.84 -7.97
N THR A 161 -36.55 8.56 -9.28
CA THR A 161 -37.66 8.98 -10.17
C THR A 161 -38.93 8.12 -10.01
N SER A 162 -38.94 7.15 -9.11
CA SER A 162 -40.17 6.46 -8.68
C SER A 162 -40.05 5.86 -7.27
N GLY A 163 -40.48 6.60 -6.24
CA GLY A 163 -40.78 6.03 -4.90
C GLY A 163 -40.39 6.91 -3.72
N GLU A 164 -41.23 6.94 -2.69
CA GLU A 164 -41.16 7.83 -1.51
C GLU A 164 -39.89 7.71 -0.63
N PRO A 165 -39.53 8.78 0.09
CA PRO A 165 -38.26 8.87 0.82
C PRO A 165 -38.25 8.00 2.09
N SER A 166 -37.45 6.94 2.11
CA SER A 166 -37.15 6.18 3.33
C SER A 166 -35.94 6.77 4.08
N ALA A 167 -36.11 6.93 5.38
CA ALA A 167 -35.22 7.66 6.28
C ALA A 167 -33.77 7.14 6.31
N LYS A 168 -32.85 8.10 6.31
CA LYS A 168 -31.40 7.97 6.55
C LYS A 168 -31.10 7.04 7.74
N ARG A 169 -30.67 5.80 7.47
CA ARG A 169 -29.96 4.99 8.47
C ARG A 169 -28.47 5.05 8.17
N PHE A 170 -27.75 5.64 9.11
CA PHE A 170 -26.30 5.53 9.26
C PHE A 170 -25.89 4.06 9.16
N CYS A 171 -25.04 3.70 8.20
CA CYS A 171 -24.40 2.39 8.18
C CYS A 171 -23.38 2.32 9.32
N PRO A 172 -23.47 1.36 10.24
CA PRO A 172 -22.35 1.08 11.13
C PRO A 172 -21.19 0.61 10.25
N THR A 173 -20.06 1.29 10.38
CA THR A 173 -18.76 0.88 9.87
C THR A 173 -18.53 -0.58 10.24
N PHE A 174 -17.85 -1.34 9.38
CA PHE A 174 -17.49 -2.74 9.63
C PHE A 174 -16.81 -2.85 11.02
N HIS A 175 -17.58 -3.25 12.04
CA HIS A 175 -17.05 -3.64 13.33
C HIS A 175 -16.90 -5.15 13.26
N PRO A 176 -15.67 -5.70 13.32
CA PRO A 176 -15.48 -7.12 13.51
C PRO A 176 -16.12 -7.46 14.86
N ALA A 177 -17.32 -8.04 14.83
CA ALA A 177 -17.94 -8.62 16.00
C ALA A 177 -17.19 -9.93 16.29
N GLN A 178 -16.07 -9.85 17.02
CA GLN A 178 -15.43 -10.92 17.81
C GLN A 178 -14.06 -10.44 18.31
N GLN A 179 -13.87 -10.38 19.64
CA GLN A 179 -12.63 -9.91 20.29
C GLN A 179 -11.38 -10.76 19.95
N SER A 180 -11.56 -12.01 19.50
CA SER A 180 -10.48 -12.90 19.06
C SER A 180 -9.96 -12.54 17.64
N ALA A 181 -10.87 -12.27 16.69
CA ALA A 181 -10.50 -11.88 15.32
C ALA A 181 -9.77 -10.54 15.26
N THR A 182 -10.07 -9.61 16.18
CA THR A 182 -9.41 -8.30 16.24
C THR A 182 -7.92 -8.39 16.58
N GLN A 183 -7.50 -9.40 17.34
CA GLN A 183 -6.11 -9.52 17.76
C GLN A 183 -5.23 -10.14 16.67
N ASP A 184 -5.74 -11.13 15.92
CA ASP A 184 -5.04 -11.68 14.76
C ASP A 184 -4.94 -10.68 13.60
N ILE A 185 -5.94 -9.79 13.42
CA ILE A 185 -5.88 -8.69 12.45
C ILE A 185 -4.79 -7.68 12.83
N GLN A 186 -4.73 -7.25 14.10
CA GLN A 186 -3.73 -6.27 14.55
C GLN A 186 -2.29 -6.72 14.33
N VAL A 187 -2.01 -8.02 14.48
CA VAL A 187 -0.66 -8.57 14.26
C VAL A 187 -0.25 -8.58 12.78
N ARG A 188 -1.22 -8.47 11.86
CA ARG A 188 -1.02 -8.38 10.41
C ARG A 188 -0.93 -6.94 9.89
N LEU A 189 -1.08 -5.95 10.78
CA LEU A 189 -1.01 -4.55 10.42
C LEU A 189 0.38 -3.99 10.79
N PRO A 190 1.10 -3.35 9.85
CA PRO A 190 2.38 -2.70 10.14
C PRO A 190 2.27 -1.62 11.21
N LEU A 191 1.16 -0.88 11.20
CA LEU A 191 0.87 0.24 12.09
C LEU A 191 -0.49 0.03 12.73
N ALA A 192 -0.64 0.46 13.98
CA ALA A 192 -1.93 0.40 14.67
C ALA A 192 -2.91 1.37 14.00
N ASP A 193 -3.92 0.83 13.33
CA ASP A 193 -5.00 1.61 12.72
C ASP A 193 -6.33 0.87 12.95
N THR A 194 -7.25 1.51 13.65
CA THR A 194 -8.57 0.96 13.95
C THR A 194 -9.49 0.88 12.74
N GLN A 195 -9.16 1.60 11.66
CA GLN A 195 -9.90 1.62 10.40
C GLN A 195 -9.25 0.74 9.32
N ALA A 196 -8.13 0.09 9.64
CA ALA A 196 -7.45 -0.74 8.67
C ALA A 196 -8.26 -2.01 8.36
N THR A 197 -8.23 -2.41 7.10
CA THR A 197 -8.90 -3.61 6.61
C THR A 197 -7.87 -4.60 6.08
N VAL A 198 -8.18 -5.89 6.23
CA VAL A 198 -7.43 -6.99 5.62
C VAL A 198 -8.35 -7.69 4.64
N CYS A 199 -7.83 -8.08 3.48
CA CYS A 199 -8.55 -8.77 2.42
C CYS A 199 -7.60 -9.76 1.75
N TYR A 200 -8.06 -11.00 1.55
CA TYR A 200 -7.34 -11.95 0.71
C TYR A 200 -7.70 -11.71 -0.76
N VAL A 201 -6.72 -11.62 -1.64
CA VAL A 201 -6.95 -11.43 -3.07
C VAL A 201 -6.48 -12.67 -3.82
N MET A 202 -7.38 -13.30 -4.56
CA MET A 202 -7.09 -14.47 -5.39
C MET A 202 -6.91 -14.05 -6.83
N VAL A 203 -5.73 -14.29 -7.40
CA VAL A 203 -5.35 -13.89 -8.75
C VAL A 203 -5.28 -15.11 -9.65
N TYR A 204 -6.01 -15.07 -10.76
CA TYR A 204 -6.12 -16.17 -11.72
C TYR A 204 -5.23 -15.99 -12.96
N ASP A 205 -4.56 -14.84 -13.08
CA ASP A 205 -3.68 -14.51 -14.20
C ASP A 205 -2.23 -14.88 -13.86
N SER A 206 -1.71 -15.94 -14.51
CA SER A 206 -0.35 -16.43 -14.30
C SER A 206 0.73 -15.49 -14.83
N ASP A 207 0.39 -14.59 -15.77
CA ASP A 207 1.34 -13.65 -16.37
C ASP A 207 1.51 -12.38 -15.53
N LEU A 208 0.57 -12.14 -14.59
CA LEU A 208 0.60 -10.97 -13.72
C LEU A 208 1.60 -11.15 -12.58
N THR A 209 2.71 -10.42 -12.64
CA THR A 209 3.71 -10.39 -11.57
C THR A 209 3.38 -9.32 -10.54
N LEU A 210 3.21 -9.72 -9.28
CA LEU A 210 3.00 -8.82 -8.14
C LEU A 210 4.14 -8.98 -7.13
N SER A 211 4.43 -7.91 -6.39
CA SER A 211 5.52 -7.89 -5.41
C SER A 211 5.07 -7.40 -4.04
N MET A 212 5.80 -7.79 -2.99
CA MET A 212 5.58 -7.33 -1.62
C MET A 212 5.60 -5.80 -1.53
N ASN A 213 4.70 -5.24 -0.72
CA ASN A 213 4.53 -3.79 -0.47
C ASN A 213 4.05 -2.96 -1.66
N GLU A 214 3.74 -3.61 -2.79
CA GLU A 214 3.16 -2.95 -3.95
C GLU A 214 1.72 -2.49 -3.63
N MET A 215 1.39 -1.27 -4.04
CA MET A 215 0.02 -0.76 -3.92
C MET A 215 -0.77 -1.21 -5.14
N ILE A 216 -1.94 -1.77 -4.90
CA ILE A 216 -2.83 -2.27 -5.95
C ILE A 216 -4.25 -1.77 -5.74
N GLU A 217 -4.97 -1.69 -6.84
CA GLU A 217 -6.41 -1.54 -6.87
C GLU A 217 -7.00 -2.72 -7.62
N VAL A 218 -7.93 -3.42 -6.98
CA VAL A 218 -8.47 -4.69 -7.43
C VAL A 218 -9.97 -4.54 -7.60
N VAL A 219 -10.48 -4.98 -8.75
CA VAL A 219 -11.90 -5.25 -8.94
C VAL A 219 -12.08 -6.77 -8.93
N GLY A 220 -13.04 -7.26 -8.16
CA GLY A 220 -13.24 -8.69 -7.99
C GLY A 220 -14.55 -9.04 -7.31
N PHE A 221 -14.88 -10.33 -7.35
CA PHE A 221 -16.04 -10.87 -6.65
C PHE A 221 -15.66 -11.19 -5.21
N VAL A 222 -16.35 -10.56 -4.25
CA VAL A 222 -16.11 -10.81 -2.83
C VAL A 222 -16.92 -11.99 -2.34
N SER A 223 -16.26 -12.88 -1.62
CA SER A 223 -16.82 -14.02 -0.92
C SER A 223 -16.43 -13.98 0.56
N MET A 224 -17.30 -14.55 1.39
CA MET A 224 -17.06 -14.72 2.81
C MET A 224 -17.53 -16.13 3.20
N ARG A 225 -16.59 -16.95 3.69
CA ARG A 225 -16.90 -18.31 4.14
C ARG A 225 -17.81 -18.24 5.37
N LYS A 226 -18.81 -19.10 5.43
CA LYS A 226 -19.54 -19.37 6.67
C LYS A 226 -18.60 -20.19 7.57
N ASN A 227 -18.61 -19.88 8.87
CA ASN A 227 -18.09 -20.80 9.88
C ASN A 227 -19.05 -21.97 9.98
N ASP A 228 -18.98 -22.89 9.03
CA ASP A 228 -19.65 -24.15 9.19
C ASP A 228 -18.66 -25.04 9.95
N GLU A 229 -18.84 -25.13 11.28
CA GLU A 229 -18.05 -26.01 12.16
C GLU A 229 -18.22 -27.51 11.82
N ASP A 230 -19.03 -27.85 10.81
CA ASP A 230 -19.52 -29.20 10.54
C ASP A 230 -18.92 -29.91 9.31
N ASN A 231 -18.10 -29.26 8.47
CA ASN A 231 -17.49 -29.92 7.30
C ASN A 231 -16.02 -30.25 7.55
N MET A 232 -15.77 -31.31 8.32
CA MET A 232 -14.42 -31.89 8.50
C MET A 232 -13.88 -32.64 7.27
N ASP A 233 -14.65 -32.75 6.19
CA ASP A 233 -14.36 -33.64 5.04
C ASP A 233 -14.00 -32.92 3.73
N THR A 234 -13.77 -31.60 3.72
CA THR A 234 -13.22 -30.94 2.52
C THR A 234 -11.70 -31.08 2.48
N ASP A 235 -11.21 -31.77 1.44
CA ASP A 235 -9.81 -32.08 1.16
C ASP A 235 -8.79 -31.04 1.67
N ASP A 236 -7.74 -31.57 2.30
CA ASP A 236 -6.55 -30.90 2.86
C ASP A 236 -5.85 -29.89 1.92
N PHE A 237 -6.17 -29.92 0.63
CA PHE A 237 -5.57 -29.04 -0.38
C PHE A 237 -6.03 -27.58 -0.30
N THR A 238 -7.17 -27.28 0.33
CA THR A 238 -7.68 -25.89 0.46
C THR A 238 -7.40 -25.25 1.83
N ASN A 239 -6.72 -25.98 2.72
CA ASN A 239 -6.44 -25.58 4.11
C ASN A 239 -5.26 -24.59 4.27
N PHE A 240 -4.53 -24.25 3.20
CA PHE A 240 -3.31 -23.42 3.30
C PHE A 240 -3.56 -21.97 3.78
N LEU A 241 -4.79 -21.47 3.65
CA LEU A 241 -5.22 -20.15 4.13
C LEU A 241 -6.04 -20.20 5.42
N ASP A 242 -6.25 -21.40 6.00
CA ASP A 242 -7.10 -21.60 7.17
C ASP A 242 -6.34 -21.30 8.48
N GLY A 243 -6.03 -20.02 8.66
CA GLY A 243 -5.96 -19.43 10.00
C GLY A 243 -7.38 -19.20 10.56
N PRO A 244 -7.54 -18.98 11.88
CA PRO A 244 -8.82 -18.97 12.61
C PRO A 244 -9.77 -17.78 12.29
N SER A 245 -9.74 -17.21 11.09
CA SER A 245 -10.54 -16.03 10.75
C SER A 245 -11.21 -16.14 9.38
N SER A 246 -12.22 -17.00 9.29
CA SER A 246 -13.33 -16.90 8.32
C SER A 246 -13.96 -15.51 8.19
N ALA A 247 -13.67 -14.62 9.15
CA ALA A 247 -14.09 -13.23 9.16
C ALA A 247 -13.32 -12.31 8.18
N ILE A 248 -12.24 -12.76 7.54
CA ILE A 248 -11.51 -11.95 6.54
C ILE A 248 -12.13 -12.17 5.15
N PRO A 249 -12.56 -11.11 4.44
CA PRO A 249 -13.13 -11.25 3.11
C PRO A 249 -12.09 -11.75 2.11
N ARG A 250 -12.54 -12.57 1.16
CA ARG A 250 -11.75 -13.04 0.02
C ARG A 250 -12.29 -12.38 -1.24
N LEU A 251 -11.40 -11.82 -2.04
CA LEU A 251 -11.71 -11.09 -3.25
C LEU A 251 -11.10 -11.85 -4.43
N HIS A 252 -11.95 -12.43 -5.25
CA HIS A 252 -11.53 -13.08 -6.47
C HIS A 252 -11.34 -12.06 -7.58
N ALA A 253 -10.08 -11.73 -7.87
CA ALA A 253 -9.74 -10.64 -8.76
C ALA A 253 -10.11 -10.96 -10.21
N VAL A 254 -10.82 -10.03 -10.84
CA VAL A 254 -11.10 -10.06 -12.28
C VAL A 254 -10.28 -9.03 -13.05
N ALA A 255 -9.82 -7.97 -12.37
CA ALA A 255 -8.92 -6.96 -12.90
C ALA A 255 -8.08 -6.33 -11.77
N ILE A 256 -6.83 -6.00 -12.07
CA ILE A 256 -5.88 -5.43 -11.11
C ILE A 256 -5.09 -4.29 -11.75
N ASN A 257 -5.06 -3.15 -11.07
CA ASN A 257 -4.24 -1.99 -11.42
C ASN A 257 -3.13 -1.80 -10.38
N LYS A 258 -1.87 -1.73 -10.84
CA LYS A 258 -0.72 -1.34 -10.00
C LYS A 258 -0.74 0.17 -9.80
N LEU A 259 -0.81 0.62 -8.55
CA LEU A 259 -0.89 2.04 -8.20
C LEU A 259 0.50 2.64 -7.99
N ARG A 260 0.78 3.75 -8.69
CA ARG A 260 2.00 4.55 -8.47
C ARG A 260 1.89 5.49 -7.27
N HIS A 261 0.68 5.94 -6.94
CA HIS A 261 0.38 6.77 -5.78
C HIS A 261 -1.06 6.54 -5.30
N CYS A 262 -1.38 7.04 -4.11
CA CYS A 262 -2.73 7.01 -3.53
C CYS A 262 -3.27 8.42 -3.22
N ASN A 263 -2.69 9.48 -3.80
CA ASN A 263 -3.17 10.85 -3.62
C ASN A 263 -4.52 11.04 -4.34
N PRO A 264 -5.64 11.29 -3.62
CA PRO A 264 -6.97 11.41 -4.23
C PRO A 264 -7.16 12.69 -5.06
N LEU A 265 -6.27 13.68 -4.93
CA LEU A 265 -6.31 14.94 -5.68
C LEU A 265 -5.51 14.84 -7.00
N LEU A 266 -4.72 13.79 -7.17
CA LEU A 266 -3.87 13.59 -8.34
C LEU A 266 -4.55 12.56 -9.25
N GLN A 267 -5.22 13.00 -10.32
CA GLN A 267 -5.76 12.10 -11.35
C GLN A 267 -4.92 12.15 -12.62
N GLU A 268 -4.57 13.37 -13.07
CA GLU A 268 -3.57 13.62 -14.11
C GLU A 268 -2.83 14.91 -13.72
N VAL A 269 -1.49 14.92 -13.83
CA VAL A 269 -0.71 16.15 -13.62
C VAL A 269 -0.94 17.03 -14.83
N LYS A 270 -1.68 18.12 -14.65
CA LYS A 270 -1.90 19.11 -15.72
C LYS A 270 -0.65 19.95 -15.89
N ASP A 271 -0.30 20.27 -17.14
CA ASP A 271 0.84 21.14 -17.49
C ASP A 271 0.78 22.50 -16.77
N GLU A 272 -0.43 22.98 -16.46
CA GLU A 272 -0.69 24.18 -15.67
C GLU A 272 -0.03 24.15 -14.27
N ILE A 273 -0.02 22.99 -13.59
CA ILE A 273 0.60 22.83 -12.27
C ILE A 273 2.11 22.97 -12.38
N MET A 274 2.70 22.44 -13.46
CA MET A 274 4.14 22.51 -13.70
C MET A 274 4.60 23.92 -14.04
N ALA A 275 3.76 24.71 -14.71
CA ALA A 275 4.04 26.13 -14.98
C ALA A 275 4.15 26.96 -13.68
N ASP A 276 3.34 26.64 -12.67
CA ASP A 276 3.35 27.31 -11.36
C ASP A 276 4.35 26.70 -10.35
N ALA A 277 5.08 25.64 -10.73
CA ALA A 277 5.93 24.87 -9.82
C ALA A 277 6.93 25.75 -9.05
N ASN A 278 7.64 26.66 -9.72
CA ASN A 278 8.61 27.53 -9.05
C ASN A 278 7.95 28.50 -8.05
N LYS A 279 6.74 28.98 -8.34
CA LYS A 279 5.98 29.85 -7.43
C LYS A 279 5.51 29.06 -6.21
N ILE A 280 4.90 27.89 -6.43
CA ILE A 280 4.47 26.97 -5.36
C ILE A 280 5.65 26.59 -4.48
N ARG A 281 6.81 26.33 -5.08
CA ARG A 281 8.05 26.02 -4.35
C ARG A 281 8.50 27.17 -3.45
N GLN A 282 8.37 28.43 -3.88
CA GLN A 282 8.72 29.60 -3.05
C GLN A 282 7.75 29.76 -1.87
N GLU A 283 6.46 29.57 -2.11
CA GLU A 283 5.43 29.60 -1.06
C GLU A 283 5.67 28.48 -0.03
N LEU A 284 5.95 27.26 -0.50
CA LEU A 284 6.29 26.13 0.35
C LEU A 284 7.58 26.39 1.15
N GLN A 285 8.63 26.94 0.52
CA GLN A 285 9.86 27.32 1.22
C GLN A 285 9.57 28.32 2.33
N PHE A 286 8.71 29.31 2.08
CA PHE A 286 8.32 30.28 3.09
C PHE A 286 7.65 29.59 4.28
N VAL A 287 6.62 28.78 4.06
CA VAL A 287 5.92 28.05 5.14
C VAL A 287 6.88 27.15 5.92
N LEU A 288 7.70 26.35 5.23
CA LEU A 288 8.65 25.45 5.88
C LEU A 288 9.75 26.20 6.63
N SER A 289 10.20 27.36 6.13
CA SER A 289 11.17 28.20 6.84
C SER A 289 10.61 28.71 8.16
N GLN A 290 9.34 29.09 8.22
CA GLN A 290 8.70 29.51 9.47
C GLN A 290 8.59 28.33 10.45
N ALA A 291 8.25 27.15 9.95
CA ALA A 291 8.24 25.93 10.77
C ALA A 291 9.63 25.58 11.30
N LEU A 292 10.68 25.86 10.52
CA LEU A 292 12.10 25.64 10.84
C LEU A 292 12.77 26.87 11.46
N LEU A 293 12.02 27.68 12.22
CA LEU A 293 12.54 28.80 13.02
C LEU A 293 13.28 29.87 12.20
N GLY A 294 12.85 30.09 10.97
CA GLY A 294 13.44 31.03 10.01
C GLY A 294 14.56 30.46 9.13
N ASP A 295 14.92 29.18 9.28
CA ASP A 295 16.01 28.57 8.52
C ASP A 295 15.58 28.20 7.08
N ARG A 296 15.89 29.09 6.14
CA ARG A 296 15.61 28.88 4.72
C ARG A 296 16.42 27.75 4.09
N LEU A 297 17.66 27.54 4.54
CA LEU A 297 18.52 26.48 4.01
C LEU A 297 17.93 25.11 4.38
N ALA A 298 17.54 24.93 5.64
CA ALA A 298 16.88 23.72 6.12
C ALA A 298 15.56 23.47 5.36
N ALA A 299 14.78 24.52 5.10
CA ALA A 299 13.56 24.43 4.30
C ALA A 299 13.81 23.93 2.87
N ASP A 300 14.87 24.41 2.21
CA ASP A 300 15.23 23.95 0.86
C ASP A 300 15.68 22.48 0.83
N TYR A 301 16.44 22.04 1.84
CA TYR A 301 16.77 20.61 2.01
C TYR A 301 15.52 19.76 2.29
N LEU A 302 14.58 20.27 3.09
CA LEU A 302 13.32 19.57 3.37
C LEU A 302 12.49 19.41 2.10
N ILE A 303 12.37 20.44 1.26
CA ILE A 303 11.69 20.32 -0.04
C ILE A 303 12.35 19.24 -0.90
N CYS A 304 13.69 19.24 -0.99
CA CYS A 304 14.42 18.22 -1.74
C CYS A 304 14.14 16.81 -1.18
N HIS A 305 14.08 16.66 0.14
CA HIS A 305 13.75 15.41 0.80
C HIS A 305 12.31 14.95 0.46
N LEU A 306 11.35 15.86 0.53
CA LEU A 306 9.92 15.58 0.30
C LEU A 306 9.64 15.07 -1.13
N ILE A 307 10.41 15.53 -2.12
CA ILE A 307 10.27 15.10 -3.52
C ILE A 307 11.28 14.00 -3.93
N SER A 308 12.13 13.57 -3.00
CA SER A 308 13.13 12.53 -3.28
C SER A 308 12.46 11.17 -3.46
N THR A 309 12.94 10.38 -4.42
CA THR A 309 12.41 9.04 -4.71
C THR A 309 13.47 8.19 -5.36
N VAL A 310 13.53 6.91 -5.00
CA VAL A 310 14.47 5.96 -5.62
C VAL A 310 14.00 5.65 -7.04
N TYR A 311 14.76 6.11 -8.04
CA TYR A 311 14.43 5.88 -9.46
C TYR A 311 15.31 4.83 -10.13
N GLN A 312 16.45 4.49 -9.53
CA GLN A 312 17.36 3.48 -10.05
C GLN A 312 18.10 2.78 -8.92
N ARG A 313 18.28 1.48 -9.07
CA ARG A 313 19.06 0.63 -8.17
C ARG A 313 20.15 -0.05 -8.99
N SER A 314 21.36 -0.06 -8.44
CA SER A 314 22.48 -0.90 -8.85
C SER A 314 22.97 -1.62 -7.60
N ASP A 315 23.53 -2.83 -7.71
CA ASP A 315 23.70 -3.79 -6.61
C ASP A 315 24.27 -3.21 -5.30
N MET A 316 25.07 -2.14 -5.35
CA MET A 316 25.61 -1.46 -4.16
C MET A 316 25.15 0.01 -3.95
N LEU A 317 24.36 0.58 -4.88
CA LEU A 317 24.00 2.00 -4.87
C LEU A 317 22.53 2.22 -5.29
N THR A 318 21.80 2.92 -4.42
CA THR A 318 20.44 3.40 -4.69
C THR A 318 20.46 4.89 -5.02
N LEU A 319 19.95 5.24 -6.20
CA LEU A 319 19.96 6.61 -6.72
C LEU A 319 18.61 7.29 -6.50
N GLY A 320 18.65 8.54 -6.03
CA GLY A 320 17.49 9.43 -5.95
C GLY A 320 16.85 9.59 -4.57
N GLN A 321 17.27 8.80 -3.58
CA GLN A 321 16.92 9.05 -2.19
C GLN A 321 17.69 10.26 -1.62
N LEU A 322 17.04 11.00 -0.73
CA LEU A 322 17.70 12.02 0.10
C LEU A 322 17.22 11.85 1.54
N CYS A 323 17.93 11.03 2.31
CA CYS A 323 17.72 10.93 3.75
C CYS A 323 18.23 12.21 4.41
N LEU A 324 17.43 12.80 5.30
CA LEU A 324 17.73 14.10 5.90
C LEU A 324 17.73 13.97 7.42
N ASN A 325 18.75 14.52 8.08
CA ASN A 325 18.77 14.66 9.53
C ASN A 325 18.76 16.16 9.89
N PHE A 326 17.74 16.59 10.62
CA PHE A 326 17.78 17.85 11.36
C PHE A 326 18.30 17.57 12.76
N PHE A 327 19.37 18.25 13.10
CA PHE A 327 20.08 18.09 14.36
C PHE A 327 20.08 19.42 15.13
N LYS A 328 20.20 19.37 16.46
CA LYS A 328 19.89 20.50 17.37
C LYS A 328 18.43 20.95 17.28
N VAL A 329 17.53 19.98 17.08
CA VAL A 329 16.10 20.22 17.13
C VAL A 329 15.69 20.57 18.56
N PRO A 330 14.94 21.68 18.80
CA PRO A 330 14.50 22.02 20.14
C PRO A 330 13.56 20.97 20.72
N VAL A 331 13.80 20.54 21.95
CA VAL A 331 12.93 19.59 22.68
C VAL A 331 11.74 20.30 23.36
N ILE A 332 11.66 21.64 23.24
CA ILE A 332 10.66 22.46 23.89
C ILE A 332 9.32 22.34 23.17
N ASP A 333 8.23 22.31 23.93
CA ASP A 333 6.83 22.31 23.48
C ASP A 333 6.50 21.27 22.38
N ASP A 334 7.05 20.06 22.46
CA ASP A 334 6.82 18.97 21.49
C ASP A 334 7.06 19.42 20.03
N TYR A 335 8.09 20.23 19.80
CA TYR A 335 8.40 20.80 18.48
C TYR A 335 8.44 19.74 17.37
N SER A 336 9.08 18.59 17.60
CA SER A 336 9.13 17.48 16.64
C SER A 336 7.75 17.01 16.18
N LYS A 337 6.79 16.88 17.11
CA LYS A 337 5.41 16.49 16.80
C LYS A 337 4.65 17.61 16.08
N LYS A 338 4.90 18.88 16.45
CA LYS A 338 4.30 20.03 15.74
C LYS A 338 4.78 20.13 14.29
N LEU A 339 6.08 19.92 14.07
CA LEU A 339 6.67 19.85 12.73
C LEU A 339 6.06 18.67 11.95
N TYR A 340 5.95 17.50 12.57
CA TYR A 340 5.29 16.34 11.95
C TYR A 340 3.82 16.62 11.59
N SER A 341 3.05 17.27 12.46
CA SER A 341 1.65 17.64 12.18
C SER A 341 1.50 18.59 10.98
N LEU A 342 2.51 19.42 10.70
CA LEU A 342 2.56 20.19 9.47
C LEU A 342 2.78 19.28 8.25
N LEU A 343 3.71 18.33 8.33
CA LEU A 343 3.99 17.38 7.25
C LEU A 343 2.78 16.50 6.94
N GLU A 344 2.01 16.07 7.94
CA GLU A 344 0.78 15.29 7.77
C GLU A 344 -0.26 16.00 6.89
N LYS A 345 -0.28 17.34 6.90
CA LYS A 345 -1.21 18.15 6.09
C LYS A 345 -0.78 18.28 4.63
N ILE A 346 0.50 18.04 4.33
CA ILE A 346 1.07 18.20 2.99
C ILE A 346 1.19 16.83 2.30
N LEU A 347 1.63 15.82 3.05
CA LEU A 347 1.93 14.49 2.53
C LEU A 347 0.68 13.62 2.45
N THR A 348 0.62 12.75 1.45
CA THR A 348 -0.44 11.72 1.37
C THR A 348 -0.20 10.58 2.36
N LYS A 349 1.06 10.19 2.55
CA LYS A 349 1.45 9.12 3.47
C LYS A 349 2.65 9.53 4.31
N SER A 350 2.52 9.43 5.63
CA SER A 350 3.63 9.63 6.55
C SER A 350 3.42 8.87 7.85
N HIS A 351 4.51 8.42 8.46
CA HIS A 351 4.53 7.78 9.76
C HIS A 351 5.57 8.44 10.66
N TYR A 352 5.19 8.73 11.91
CA TYR A 352 6.09 9.23 12.93
C TYR A 352 6.43 8.12 13.91
N GLU A 353 7.71 7.87 14.10
CA GLU A 353 8.21 6.86 15.02
C GLU A 353 9.15 7.52 16.05
N ALA A 354 8.70 7.56 17.29
CA ALA A 354 9.49 8.00 18.43
C ALA A 354 10.51 6.91 18.79
N LEU A 355 11.81 7.21 18.70
CA LEU A 355 12.90 6.25 18.97
C LEU A 355 13.22 6.11 20.47
N THR A 356 12.17 5.91 21.27
CA THR A 356 12.31 5.57 22.69
C THR A 356 12.85 4.15 22.85
N LEU A 357 13.50 3.87 23.99
CA LEU A 357 13.95 2.50 24.33
C LEU A 357 12.80 1.49 24.34
N ASP A 358 11.61 1.92 24.76
CA ASP A 358 10.43 1.06 24.80
C ASP A 358 10.00 0.64 23.39
N ASN A 359 9.88 1.61 22.48
CA ASN A 359 9.52 1.34 21.09
C ASN A 359 10.57 0.46 20.40
N LEU A 360 11.86 0.75 20.61
CA LEU A 360 12.95 -0.02 20.03
C LEU A 360 13.01 -1.46 20.54
N ASN A 361 12.81 -1.70 21.84
CA ASN A 361 12.93 -3.06 22.40
C ASN A 361 11.64 -3.89 22.25
N LYS A 362 10.45 -3.26 22.30
CA LYS A 362 9.16 -3.98 22.32
C LYS A 362 8.46 -4.05 20.97
N SER A 363 8.71 -3.12 20.06
CA SER A 363 8.04 -3.13 18.75
C SER A 363 8.77 -4.04 17.75
N ARG A 364 8.03 -4.55 16.77
CA ARG A 364 8.61 -5.25 15.62
C ARG A 364 8.80 -4.27 14.46
N PHE A 365 10.04 -4.06 14.00
CA PHE A 365 10.30 -3.20 12.84
C PHE A 365 10.32 -3.99 11.54
N THR A 366 10.89 -5.20 11.53
CA THR A 366 10.95 -6.07 10.36
C THR A 366 9.87 -7.15 10.38
N PRO A 367 9.25 -7.50 9.24
CA PRO A 367 8.28 -8.58 9.18
C PRO A 367 8.89 -9.94 9.52
N LYS A 368 8.07 -10.84 10.06
CA LYS A 368 8.48 -12.21 10.41
C LYS A 368 7.43 -13.24 10.03
N LYS A 369 7.81 -14.29 9.29
CA LYS A 369 6.90 -15.39 8.96
C LYS A 369 6.68 -16.26 10.20
N ASN A 370 5.42 -16.42 10.56
CA ASN A 370 4.99 -17.41 11.52
C ASN A 370 4.51 -18.64 10.74
N TYR A 371 5.30 -19.72 10.78
CA TYR A 371 4.99 -20.96 10.08
C TYR A 371 3.87 -21.76 10.75
N ASP A 372 3.70 -21.65 12.08
CA ASP A 372 2.64 -22.36 12.80
C ASP A 372 1.25 -21.88 12.37
N LYS A 373 1.12 -20.57 12.12
CA LYS A 373 -0.12 -19.93 11.66
C LYS A 373 -0.14 -19.68 10.15
N ASN A 374 0.93 -20.01 9.43
CA ASN A 374 1.18 -19.63 8.03
C ASN A 374 0.89 -18.14 7.69
N ILE A 375 1.20 -17.21 8.61
CA ILE A 375 0.99 -15.77 8.40
C ILE A 375 2.29 -15.01 8.48
N LEU A 376 2.46 -13.99 7.65
CA LEU A 376 3.47 -12.98 7.89
C LEU A 376 3.01 -12.00 8.96
N LEU A 377 3.72 -11.99 10.09
CA LEU A 377 3.53 -10.99 11.13
C LEU A 377 4.18 -9.68 10.67
N SER A 378 3.40 -8.61 10.59
CA SER A 378 3.92 -7.33 10.08
C SER A 378 4.89 -6.67 11.03
N GLY A 379 5.82 -5.92 10.44
CA GLY A 379 6.71 -4.99 11.14
C GLY A 379 6.46 -3.56 10.68
N LYS A 380 6.81 -2.58 11.51
CA LYS A 380 6.57 -1.15 11.25
C LYS A 380 7.19 -0.61 9.97
N LEU A 381 8.26 -1.25 9.47
CA LEU A 381 8.94 -0.85 8.23
C LEU A 381 8.32 -1.47 6.97
N GLN A 382 7.29 -2.30 7.10
CA GLN A 382 6.50 -2.80 5.98
C GLN A 382 5.58 -1.70 5.45
N LEU A 383 6.17 -0.78 4.69
CA LEU A 383 5.52 0.41 4.16
C LEU A 383 5.56 0.39 2.64
N SER A 384 4.50 0.92 2.01
CA SER A 384 4.46 1.10 0.56
C SER A 384 5.35 2.26 0.12
N ALA A 385 5.76 2.24 -1.16
CA ALA A 385 6.61 3.27 -1.76
C ALA A 385 6.07 4.70 -1.56
N ASN A 386 6.97 5.67 -1.35
CA ASN A 386 6.71 7.08 -1.06
C ASN A 386 5.91 7.32 0.23
N THR A 387 6.07 6.45 1.24
CA THR A 387 5.65 6.75 2.62
C THR A 387 6.79 7.46 3.33
N HIS A 388 6.57 8.66 3.88
CA HIS A 388 7.61 9.38 4.60
C HIS A 388 7.72 8.89 6.04
N LEU A 389 8.89 8.40 6.43
CA LEU A 389 9.17 7.96 7.78
C LEU A 389 9.91 9.06 8.55
N VAL A 390 9.30 9.58 9.61
CA VAL A 390 9.91 10.58 10.50
C VAL A 390 10.35 9.89 11.77
N LEU A 391 11.65 9.85 12.00
CA LEU A 391 12.29 9.26 13.18
C LEU A 391 12.62 10.36 14.18
N ASP A 392 12.07 10.27 15.38
CA ASP A 392 12.35 11.23 16.44
C ASP A 392 13.35 10.65 17.45
N GLU A 393 14.61 11.06 17.32
CA GLU A 393 15.69 10.75 18.26
C GLU A 393 15.70 11.68 19.49
N THR A 394 14.92 12.78 19.51
CA THR A 394 14.89 13.71 20.66
C THR A 394 14.28 13.09 21.91
N CYS A 395 13.57 11.97 21.76
CA CYS A 395 12.98 11.19 22.85
C CYS A 395 13.82 9.97 23.24
N MET A 396 15.04 9.85 22.72
CA MET A 396 15.93 8.73 23.04
C MET A 396 16.63 8.96 24.38
N ASP A 397 16.32 8.12 25.37
CA ASP A 397 16.94 8.14 26.68
C ASP A 397 18.18 7.23 26.75
N SER A 398 19.08 7.52 27.70
CA SER A 398 20.20 6.64 28.01
C SER A 398 19.71 5.30 28.58
N GLY A 399 20.08 4.18 27.96
CA GLY A 399 19.74 2.85 28.44
C GLY A 399 20.32 1.75 27.56
N LYS A 400 19.90 0.50 27.78
CA LYS A 400 20.37 -0.66 27.03
C LYS A 400 19.33 -1.11 26.02
N LEU A 401 19.77 -1.30 24.78
CA LEU A 401 19.02 -2.04 23.78
C LEU A 401 19.18 -3.53 24.06
N ASP A 402 18.08 -4.27 23.96
CA ASP A 402 18.11 -5.73 23.93
C ASP A 402 18.38 -6.22 22.49
N ASP A 403 18.39 -7.54 22.29
CA ASP A 403 18.63 -8.13 20.98
C ASP A 403 17.57 -7.73 19.93
N THR A 404 16.36 -7.36 20.36
CA THR A 404 15.30 -6.84 19.48
C THR A 404 15.59 -5.39 19.12
N GLY A 405 15.96 -4.56 20.09
CA GLY A 405 16.38 -3.18 19.89
C GLY A 405 17.57 -3.07 18.93
N VAL A 406 18.60 -3.90 19.10
CA VAL A 406 19.76 -3.94 18.20
C VAL A 406 19.35 -4.30 16.77
N ARG A 407 18.49 -5.31 16.60
CA ARG A 407 17.97 -5.68 15.27
C ARG A 407 17.11 -4.61 14.64
N ASN A 408 16.26 -3.93 15.41
CA ASN A 408 15.42 -2.84 14.93
C ASN A 408 16.26 -1.64 14.46
N VAL A 409 17.32 -1.29 15.20
CA VAL A 409 18.29 -0.28 14.75
C VAL A 409 18.98 -0.70 13.46
N ALA A 410 19.46 -1.95 13.37
CA ALA A 410 20.11 -2.46 12.17
C ALA A 410 19.17 -2.39 10.95
N ALA A 411 17.89 -2.73 11.14
CA ALA A 411 16.88 -2.62 10.10
C ALA A 411 16.65 -1.17 9.63
N LEU A 412 16.61 -0.20 10.56
CA LEU A 412 16.55 1.22 10.19
C LEU A 412 17.77 1.64 9.37
N GLN A 413 18.97 1.15 9.70
CA GLN A 413 20.18 1.46 8.93
C GLN A 413 20.12 0.89 7.52
N VAL A 414 19.71 -0.37 7.37
CA VAL A 414 19.53 -1.00 6.05
C VAL A 414 18.51 -0.20 5.22
N LEU A 415 17.41 0.24 5.83
CA LEU A 415 16.43 1.08 5.16
C LEU A 415 17.02 2.42 4.70
N ILE A 416 17.69 3.17 5.60
CA ILE A 416 18.23 4.50 5.30
C ILE A 416 19.34 4.42 4.24
N MET A 417 20.16 3.37 4.26
CA MET A 417 21.31 3.24 3.37
C MET A 417 20.96 2.58 2.03
N GLN A 418 20.22 1.48 2.08
CA GLN A 418 20.03 0.57 0.94
C GLN A 418 18.60 0.59 0.42
N GLN A 419 17.66 1.23 1.13
CA GLN A 419 16.25 1.27 0.74
C GLN A 419 15.72 -0.16 0.53
N LYS A 420 15.98 -1.00 1.55
CA LYS A 420 15.57 -2.40 1.67
C LYS A 420 15.03 -2.67 3.07
N VAL A 421 14.19 -3.68 3.20
CA VAL A 421 13.71 -4.22 4.47
C VAL A 421 13.85 -5.74 4.41
N ASP A 422 14.48 -6.30 5.44
CA ASP A 422 14.70 -7.74 5.54
C ASP A 422 13.48 -8.41 6.18
N TYR A 423 12.98 -9.46 5.53
CA TYR A 423 11.84 -10.25 6.00
C TYR A 423 12.38 -11.54 6.61
N ASP A 424 12.09 -11.76 7.89
CA ASP A 424 12.55 -12.93 8.63
C ASP A 424 11.68 -14.16 8.32
N PHE A 425 12.19 -15.06 7.47
CA PHE A 425 11.60 -16.37 7.19
C PHE A 425 12.28 -17.50 7.99
N ASN A 426 12.77 -17.19 9.20
CA ASN A 426 13.50 -18.06 10.15
C ASN A 426 14.86 -18.59 9.68
N PHE A 427 15.01 -19.04 8.44
CA PHE A 427 16.24 -19.65 7.93
C PHE A 427 17.18 -18.64 7.28
N TYR A 428 16.62 -17.73 6.48
CA TYR A 428 17.35 -16.64 5.85
C TYR A 428 16.46 -15.41 5.73
N PRO A 429 17.02 -14.19 5.86
CA PRO A 429 16.29 -12.98 5.55
C PRO A 429 16.06 -12.87 4.04
N VAL A 430 14.84 -12.49 3.66
CA VAL A 430 14.53 -12.12 2.27
C VAL A 430 14.57 -10.60 2.17
N GLU A 431 15.47 -10.07 1.34
CA GLU A 431 15.62 -8.64 1.13
C GLU A 431 14.53 -8.11 0.18
N ILE A 432 13.62 -7.28 0.70
CA ILE A 432 12.58 -6.64 -0.11
C ILE A 432 12.95 -5.18 -0.33
N HIS A 433 12.88 -4.70 -1.57
CA HIS A 433 13.12 -3.29 -1.88
C HIS A 433 12.03 -2.39 -1.28
N ALA A 434 12.46 -1.29 -0.67
CA ALA A 434 11.60 -0.25 -0.10
C ALA A 434 11.89 1.10 -0.76
N ASN A 435 10.92 2.01 -0.81
CA ASN A 435 11.15 3.39 -1.27
C ASN A 435 10.51 4.32 -0.24
N VAL A 436 11.20 4.54 0.87
CA VAL A 436 10.71 5.22 2.06
C VAL A 436 11.68 6.35 2.37
N PRO A 437 11.33 7.61 2.06
CA PRO A 437 12.14 8.75 2.47
C PRO A 437 12.18 8.84 4.01
N VAL A 438 13.38 8.90 4.57
CA VAL A 438 13.58 8.99 6.03
C VAL A 438 14.04 10.38 6.44
N LEU A 439 13.29 11.01 7.34
CA LEU A 439 13.62 12.26 8.02
C LEU A 439 13.94 11.95 9.48
N ILE A 440 15.11 12.38 9.96
CA ILE A 440 15.56 12.19 11.34
C ILE A 440 15.51 13.55 12.04
N LEU A 441 14.97 13.58 13.25
CA LEU A 441 14.96 14.73 14.15
C LEU A 441 15.79 14.36 15.37
N SER A 442 16.90 15.07 15.61
CA SER A 442 17.86 14.75 16.66
C SER A 442 18.24 15.99 17.48
N GLU A 443 18.46 15.80 18.79
CA GLU A 443 19.00 16.85 19.66
C GLU A 443 20.50 17.05 19.39
N GLY A 444 21.25 15.95 19.28
CA GLY A 444 22.68 15.94 19.02
C GLY A 444 23.05 15.36 17.64
N ARG A 445 24.26 14.82 17.52
CA ARG A 445 24.64 14.04 16.34
C ARG A 445 23.82 12.76 16.34
N SER A 446 23.12 12.49 15.23
CA SER A 446 22.24 11.32 15.16
C SER A 446 23.05 10.04 15.33
N PHE A 447 22.56 9.16 16.19
CA PHE A 447 23.15 7.85 16.41
C PHE A 447 23.14 7.00 15.12
N LEU A 448 22.05 7.11 14.33
CA LEU A 448 21.91 6.42 13.05
C LEU A 448 22.90 6.93 12.00
N SER A 449 23.31 8.20 12.09
CA SER A 449 24.33 8.81 11.21
C SER A 449 25.77 8.42 11.57
N VAL A 450 26.10 8.19 12.84
CA VAL A 450 27.46 7.79 13.26
C VAL A 450 27.83 6.42 12.68
N ILE A 451 26.87 5.49 12.65
CA ILE A 451 27.09 4.17 12.08
C ILE A 451 27.16 4.25 10.54
N GLN A 452 26.50 5.23 9.91
CA GLN A 452 26.70 5.51 8.49
C GLN A 452 28.12 5.91 8.15
N ASP A 453 28.73 6.77 8.97
CA ASP A 453 30.10 7.22 8.73
C ASP A 453 31.10 6.05 8.81
N ASP A 454 30.90 5.10 9.73
CA ASP A 454 31.73 3.89 9.83
C ASP A 454 31.65 3.00 8.58
N PHE A 455 30.46 2.87 7.98
CA PHE A 455 30.28 2.13 6.73
C PHE A 455 30.77 2.89 5.49
N VAL A 456 30.64 4.21 5.46
CA VAL A 456 31.27 5.05 4.43
C VAL A 456 32.80 4.91 4.50
N ASN A 457 33.36 4.89 5.71
CA ASN A 457 34.77 4.61 5.95
C ASN A 457 35.17 3.21 5.47
N LEU A 458 34.35 2.18 5.67
CA LEU A 458 34.54 0.85 5.09
C LEU A 458 34.52 0.85 3.55
N ARG A 459 33.67 1.66 2.91
CA ARG A 459 33.66 1.84 1.43
C ARG A 459 34.90 2.58 0.93
N ILE A 460 35.43 3.52 1.72
CA ILE A 460 36.68 4.22 1.43
C ILE A 460 37.86 3.25 1.50
N GLN A 461 37.88 2.36 2.50
CA GLN A 461 38.87 1.29 2.62
C GLN A 461 38.78 0.28 1.47
N ASN A 462 37.58 0.02 0.94
CA ASN A 462 37.36 -0.81 -0.25
C ASN A 462 37.55 -0.06 -1.59
N GLY A 463 38.16 1.14 -1.59
CA GLY A 463 38.69 1.81 -2.79
C GLY A 463 37.88 3.00 -3.33
N SER A 464 36.76 3.39 -2.71
CA SER A 464 35.99 4.56 -3.14
C SER A 464 36.50 5.85 -2.48
N LYS A 465 37.14 6.75 -3.23
CA LYS A 465 37.54 8.07 -2.71
C LYS A 465 36.29 8.90 -2.31
N THR A 466 36.33 9.58 -1.17
CA THR A 466 35.27 10.47 -0.62
C THR A 466 34.64 11.42 -1.65
N SER A 467 35.42 11.86 -2.65
CA SER A 467 34.94 12.74 -3.73
C SER A 467 33.78 12.17 -4.56
N ALA A 468 33.68 10.84 -4.69
CA ALA A 468 32.63 10.22 -5.51
C ALA A 468 31.25 10.29 -4.83
N SER A 469 31.20 10.11 -3.50
CA SER A 469 29.97 10.23 -2.71
C SER A 469 29.48 11.67 -2.64
N ASP A 470 30.40 12.62 -2.44
CA ASP A 470 30.09 14.06 -2.45
C ASP A 470 29.55 14.51 -3.81
N LEU A 471 30.17 14.04 -4.91
CA LEU A 471 29.68 14.32 -6.26
C LEU A 471 28.29 13.71 -6.50
N HIS A 472 28.06 12.50 -5.98
CA HIS A 472 26.76 11.84 -6.08
C HIS A 472 25.67 12.64 -5.35
N LEU A 473 25.91 13.04 -4.10
CA LEU A 473 24.99 13.89 -3.34
C LEU A 473 24.72 15.21 -4.07
N MET A 474 25.76 15.85 -4.61
CA MET A 474 25.64 17.07 -5.41
C MET A 474 24.75 16.90 -6.64
N LEU A 475 24.89 15.78 -7.36
CA LEU A 475 24.04 15.46 -8.52
C LEU A 475 22.59 15.21 -8.11
N VAL A 476 22.36 14.51 -7.00
CA VAL A 476 21.02 14.28 -6.45
C VAL A 476 20.38 15.61 -6.06
N LEU A 477 21.09 16.45 -5.29
CA LEU A 477 20.58 17.76 -4.87
C LEU A 477 20.27 18.66 -6.06
N ALA A 478 21.20 18.79 -7.01
CA ALA A 478 21.01 19.63 -8.19
C ALA A 478 19.80 19.17 -9.02
N ARG A 479 19.62 17.85 -9.18
CA ARG A 479 18.44 17.28 -9.84
C ARG A 479 17.16 17.58 -9.06
N LEU A 480 17.13 17.37 -7.74
CA LEU A 480 15.95 17.63 -6.91
C LEU A 480 15.58 19.13 -6.94
N ILE A 481 16.57 20.02 -6.94
CA ILE A 481 16.34 21.46 -7.08
C ILE A 481 15.72 21.78 -8.44
N SER A 482 16.23 21.23 -9.55
CA SER A 482 15.60 21.40 -10.86
C SER A 482 14.17 20.87 -10.88
N LEU A 483 13.92 19.66 -10.36
CA LEU A 483 12.59 19.08 -10.27
C LEU A 483 11.64 19.94 -9.43
N SER A 484 12.11 20.51 -8.32
CA SER A 484 11.33 21.39 -7.45
C SER A 484 10.89 22.68 -8.12
N LYS A 485 11.57 23.10 -9.20
CA LYS A 485 11.23 24.27 -10.01
C LYS A 485 10.36 23.93 -11.23
N GLY A 486 10.07 22.65 -11.46
CA GLY A 486 9.38 22.16 -12.65
C GLY A 486 10.30 21.93 -13.87
N GLU A 487 11.62 21.96 -13.70
CA GLU A 487 12.59 21.71 -14.77
C GLU A 487 12.79 20.20 -14.96
N THR A 488 12.69 19.71 -16.20
CA THR A 488 12.97 18.30 -16.55
C THR A 488 14.45 18.02 -16.82
N VAL A 489 15.24 19.06 -17.05
CA VAL A 489 16.67 19.00 -17.36
C VAL A 489 17.44 19.82 -16.33
N LEU A 490 18.60 19.31 -15.92
CA LEU A 490 19.47 20.00 -14.98
C LEU A 490 20.00 21.32 -15.57
N SER A 491 19.63 22.44 -14.95
CA SER A 491 20.11 23.77 -15.35
C SER A 491 21.39 24.16 -14.60
N GLN A 492 22.20 25.03 -15.21
CA GLN A 492 23.41 25.58 -14.56
C GLN A 492 23.06 26.38 -13.29
N GLU A 493 21.90 27.03 -13.27
CA GLU A 493 21.41 27.77 -12.11
C GLU A 493 21.08 26.85 -10.95
N SER A 494 20.38 25.74 -11.20
CA SER A 494 20.07 24.73 -10.18
C SER A 494 21.33 24.05 -9.64
N TRP A 495 22.34 23.81 -10.48
CA TRP A 495 23.67 23.34 -10.02
C TRP A 495 24.38 24.36 -9.11
N ARG A 496 24.40 25.64 -9.50
CA ARG A 496 25.01 26.71 -8.68
C ARG A 496 24.28 26.86 -7.34
N PHE A 497 22.95 26.77 -7.35
CA PHE A 497 22.14 26.82 -6.14
C PHE A 497 22.46 25.65 -5.20
N ALA A 498 22.50 24.41 -5.72
CA ALA A 498 22.91 23.23 -4.96
C ALA A 498 24.31 23.38 -4.36
N SER A 499 25.26 23.92 -5.14
CA SER A 499 26.64 24.12 -4.71
C SER A 499 26.72 25.10 -3.54
N ASN A 500 25.96 26.20 -3.60
CA ASN A 500 25.90 27.18 -2.51
C ASN A 500 25.23 26.59 -1.26
N MET A 501 24.15 25.83 -1.40
CA MET A 501 23.52 25.14 -0.27
C MET A 501 24.51 24.23 0.45
N GLU A 502 25.26 23.44 -0.31
CA GLU A 502 26.24 22.50 0.25
C GLU A 502 27.44 23.21 0.88
N GLU A 503 27.91 24.32 0.31
CA GLU A 503 28.95 25.15 0.92
C GLU A 503 28.49 25.73 2.27
N GLN A 504 27.25 26.24 2.35
CA GLN A 504 26.68 26.73 3.61
C GLN A 504 26.52 25.62 4.63
N ARG A 505 26.08 24.43 4.22
CA ARG A 505 25.98 23.25 5.08
C ARG A 505 27.35 22.86 5.65
N LYS A 506 28.38 22.78 4.80
CA LYS A 506 29.76 22.45 5.23
C LYS A 506 30.30 23.47 6.23
N LYS A 507 30.10 24.78 6.00
CA LYS A 507 30.46 25.84 6.96
C LYS A 507 29.78 25.66 8.32
N ARG A 508 28.49 25.28 8.35
CA ARG A 508 27.76 25.00 9.59
C ARG A 508 28.33 23.80 10.35
N MET A 509 28.86 22.79 9.65
CA MET A 509 29.48 21.62 10.28
C MET A 509 30.89 21.92 10.82
N GLU A 510 31.67 22.76 10.14
CA GLU A 510 33.02 23.16 10.58
C GLU A 510 33.00 23.97 11.88
N ILE A 511 32.05 24.91 12.00
CA ILE A 511 31.85 25.73 13.22
C ILE A 511 31.56 24.85 14.46
N GLN A 512 31.04 23.64 14.26
CA GLN A 512 30.74 22.72 15.35
C GLN A 512 31.89 21.81 15.75
N HIS A 513 32.86 21.56 14.87
CA HIS A 513 34.05 20.82 15.27
C HIS A 513 35.03 21.70 16.07
N SER A 514 34.84 23.02 16.02
CA SER A 514 35.65 24.03 16.73
C SER A 514 34.99 24.57 18.00
N SER A 515 33.74 24.20 18.30
CA SER A 515 32.98 24.56 19.51
C SER A 515 32.70 23.33 20.35
#